data_AF-A0A2P6SQ64-F1
#
_entry.id   AF-A0A2P6SQ64-F1
#
_cell.length_a   1.000
_cell.length_b   1.000
_cell.length_c   1.000
_cell.angle_alpha   90.00
_cell.angle_beta   90.00
_cell.angle_gamma   90.00
#
_symmetry.space_group_name_H-M   'P 1'
#
loop_
_entity.id
_entity.type
_entity.pdbx_description
1 polymer ?
#
loop_
_entity_poly.entity_id
_entity_poly.type
_entity_poly.pdbx_seq_one_letter_code
_entity_poly.pdbx_strand_id
1 'polypeptide(L)' 'MGGGEHAHGGDFRAKVWSMSGGPYCRPKHWKRNTAFAMFGVFLICIPIAMKSAELEV' A
#
# COMPACT_ATOMS: atom_id res chain seq x y z
N MET A 1 19.33 -16.12 -7.12
CA MET A 1 19.95 -15.34 -8.20
C MET A 1 19.85 -13.88 -7.78
N GLY A 2 20.88 -13.30 -7.18
CA GLY A 2 22.14 -12.86 -7.81
C GLY A 2 21.98 -11.37 -8.12
N GLY A 3 22.87 -10.43 -7.83
CA GLY A 3 24.18 -10.41 -7.18
C GLY A 3 24.42 -8.98 -6.71
N GLY A 4 25.37 -8.78 -5.81
CA GLY A 4 25.79 -7.45 -5.38
C GLY A 4 26.61 -6.77 -6.46
N GLU A 5 26.34 -5.48 -6.71
CA GLU A 5 27.24 -4.62 -7.47
C GLU A 5 27.31 -3.26 -6.78
N HIS A 6 28.48 -2.99 -6.21
CA HIS A 6 28.88 -1.71 -5.68
C HIS A 6 29.03 -0.71 -6.84
N ALA A 7 27.97 0.01 -7.18
CA ALA A 7 28.04 1.14 -8.10
C ALA A 7 27.73 2.44 -7.33
N HIS A 8 28.74 3.29 -7.16
CA HIS A 8 28.58 4.66 -6.68
C HIS A 8 27.84 5.48 -7.76
N GLY A 9 26.52 5.28 -7.88
CA GLY A 9 25.70 5.89 -8.94
C GLY A 9 24.26 5.37 -9.02
N GLY A 10 23.64 5.01 -7.89
CA GLY A 10 22.20 4.67 -7.89
C GLY A 10 21.34 5.89 -8.22
N ASP A 11 20.21 5.68 -8.92
CA ASP A 11 19.24 6.74 -9.22
C ASP A 11 18.83 7.46 -7.92
N PHE A 12 19.02 8.78 -7.87
CA PHE A 12 18.64 9.60 -6.71
C PHE A 12 17.16 9.43 -6.34
N ARG A 13 16.30 9.06 -7.30
CA ARG A 13 14.90 8.73 -7.08
C ARG A 13 14.71 7.58 -6.07
N ALA A 14 15.68 6.68 -5.93
CA ALA A 14 15.64 5.62 -4.92
C ALA A 14 15.89 6.14 -3.49
N LYS A 15 16.51 7.31 -3.32
CA LYS A 15 16.70 7.98 -2.03
C LYS A 15 15.53 8.87 -1.63
N VAL A 16 14.66 9.23 -2.57
CA VAL A 16 13.51 10.10 -2.34
C VAL A 16 12.31 9.26 -1.95
N TRP A 17 11.70 9.57 -0.81
CA TRP A 17 10.44 8.98 -0.39
C TRP A 17 9.27 9.90 -0.73
N SER A 18 8.16 9.32 -1.20
CA SER A 18 6.90 10.01 -1.48
C SER A 18 5.75 9.19 -0.92
N MET A 19 4.73 9.87 -0.38
CA MET A 19 3.53 9.27 0.19
C MET A 19 2.80 8.38 -0.81
N SER A 20 2.73 8.78 -2.08
CA SER A 20 2.08 8.02 -3.17
C SER A 20 2.97 6.95 -3.80
N GLY A 21 4.26 6.91 -3.45
CA GLY A 21 5.28 6.12 -4.13
C GLY A 21 6.13 6.93 -5.13
N GLY A 22 7.22 6.33 -5.58
CA GLY A 22 8.14 6.89 -6.58
C GLY A 22 7.89 6.36 -7.99
N PRO A 23 8.71 6.78 -8.97
CA PRO A 23 8.65 6.26 -10.33
C PRO A 23 8.74 4.73 -10.38
N TYR A 24 7.91 4.10 -11.21
CA TYR A 24 7.89 2.64 -11.39
C TYR A 24 7.66 1.82 -10.10
N CYS A 25 6.79 2.30 -9.20
CA CYS A 25 6.44 1.60 -7.97
C CYS A 25 5.87 0.18 -8.21
N ARG A 26 6.70 -0.84 -7.96
CA ARG A 26 6.32 -2.25 -7.95
C ARG A 26 6.97 -2.98 -6.76
N PRO A 27 6.53 -2.70 -5.52
CA PRO A 27 7.11 -3.34 -4.35
C PRO A 27 6.83 -4.85 -4.37
N LYS A 28 7.83 -5.64 -3.93
CA LYS A 28 7.79 -7.10 -3.90
C LYS A 28 6.52 -7.69 -3.25
N HIS A 29 5.96 -7.00 -2.25
CA HIS A 29 4.83 -7.47 -1.44
C HIS A 29 3.52 -6.72 -1.71
N TRP A 30 3.36 -6.07 -2.87
CA TRP A 30 2.19 -5.22 -3.15
C TRP A 30 0.85 -5.92 -2.86
N LYS A 31 0.70 -7.20 -3.22
CA LYS A 31 -0.53 -7.99 -2.98
C LYS A 31 -0.88 -8.10 -1.49
N ARG A 32 0.10 -8.37 -0.64
CA ARG A 32 -0.12 -8.49 0.82
C ARG A 32 -0.51 -7.15 1.41
N ASN A 33 0.17 -6.08 1.01
CA ASN A 33 -0.13 -4.72 1.48
C ASN A 33 -1.54 -4.27 1.06
N THR A 34 -1.94 -4.54 -0.20
CA THR A 34 -3.29 -4.26 -0.67
C THR A 34 -4.34 -5.07 0.09
N ALA A 35 -4.08 -6.34 0.40
CA ALA A 35 -5.01 -7.15 1.19
C ALA A 35 -5.25 -6.55 2.59
N PHE A 36 -4.21 -6.07 3.28
CA PHE A 36 -4.36 -5.40 4.57
C PHE A 36 -5.15 -4.09 4.46
N ALA A 37 -4.90 -3.29 3.42
CA ALA A 37 -5.64 -2.05 3.19
C ALA A 37 -7.14 -2.33 2.96
N MET A 38 -7.46 -3.28 2.07
CA MET A 38 -8.84 -3.66 1.78
C MET A 38 -9.52 -4.28 2.99
N PHE A 39 -8.81 -5.08 3.79
CA PHE A 39 -9.33 -5.63 5.04
C PHE A 39 -9.75 -4.51 6.01
N GLY A 40 -8.92 -3.48 6.19
CA GLY A 40 -9.27 -2.30 6.99
C GLY A 40 -10.51 -1.56 6.46
N VAL A 41 -10.62 -1.38 5.14
CA VAL A 41 -11.80 -0.77 4.51
C VAL A 41 -13.06 -1.57 4.83
N PHE A 42 -13.05 -2.89 4.63
CA PHE A 42 -14.20 -3.73 4.92
C PHE A 42 -14.58 -3.71 6.40
N LEU A 43 -13.60 -3.78 7.31
CA LEU A 43 -13.84 -3.72 8.75
C LEU A 43 -14.50 -2.41 9.19
N ILE A 44 -14.28 -1.31 8.47
CA ILE A 44 -14.88 -0.02 8.78
C ILE A 44 -16.24 0.13 8.09
N CYS A 45 -16.32 -0.20 6.80
CA CYS A 45 -17.52 0.01 6.00
C CYS A 45 -18.68 -0.90 6.43
N ILE A 46 -18.43 -2.15 6.80
CA ILE A 46 -19.49 -3.08 7.23
C ILE A 46 -20.23 -2.59 8.48
N PRO A 47 -19.56 -2.28 9.61
CA PRO A 47 -20.27 -1.82 10.80
C PRO A 47 -20.91 -0.45 10.59
N ILE A 48 -20.30 0.44 9.81
CA ILE A 48 -20.95 1.71 9.44
C ILE A 48 -22.24 1.43 8.70
N ALA A 49 -22.24 0.54 7.69
CA ALA A 49 -23.45 0.21 6.95
C ALA A 49 -24.53 -0.42 7.85
N MET A 50 -24.16 -1.31 8.77
CA MET A 50 -25.11 -1.88 9.74
C MET A 50 -25.73 -0.80 10.63
N LYS A 51 -24.91 0.12 11.16
CA LYS A 51 -25.40 1.22 12.00
C LYS A 51 -26.20 2.25 11.22
N SER A 52 -25.84 2.55 9.97
CA SER A 52 -26.64 3.39 9.08
C SER A 52 -28.01 2.78 8.84
N ALA A 53 -28.09 1.47 8.55
CA ALA A 53 -29.36 0.78 8.35
C ALA A 53 -30.23 0.74 9.62
N GLU A 54 -29.64 0.56 10.80
CA GLU A 54 -30.37 0.63 12.08
C GLU A 54 -30.95 2.02 12.35
N LEU A 55 -30.28 3.10 11.91
CA LEU A 55 -30.69 4.48 12.14
C LEU A 55 -31.68 5.01 11.08
N GLU A 56 -31.84 4.29 9.96
CA GLU A 56 -32.80 4.60 8.90
C GLU A 56 -34.19 3.99 9.12
N VAL A 57 -34.36 3.14 10.15
CA VAL A 57 -35.64 2.53 10.57
C VAL A 57 -36.27 3.33 11.69
#